data_AF-A0A840NV85-F1
#
_entry.id   AF-A0A840NV85-F1
#
_cell.length_a   1.000
_cell.length_b   1.000
_cell.length_c   1.000
_cell.angle_alpha   90.00
_cell.angle_beta   90.00
_cell.angle_gamma   90.00
#
_symmetry.space_group_name_H-M   'P 1'
#
loop_
_entity.id
_entity.type
_entity.pdbx_description
1 polymer ?
#
loop_
_entity_poly.entity_id
_entity_poly.type
_entity_poly.pdbx_seq_one_letter_code
_entity_poly.pdbx_strand_id
1 'polypeptide(L)'
;MITATALTGAGGAVALAGTGPERAGRWEPALSGGPLPEVYQATWTPAAKRRKVKVRNDKTRNKAIALSFVVQRAWTMRQFRCLDSLWTRESNWNHRAVNDSSGAYGIPQALPAGKMAGAGYDWRSNPVTQIRWGLDYIKVRYGSPCGAWGHFRAHNWY
;
A
#
# COMPACT_ATOMS: atom_id res chain seq x y z
N MET A 1 22.60 41.63 28.73
CA MET A 1 23.81 40.90 28.27
C MET A 1 23.95 39.65 29.11
N ILE A 2 24.06 38.50 28.45
CA ILE A 2 24.79 37.25 28.76
C ILE A 2 24.12 36.18 27.89
N THR A 3 24.82 35.80 26.84
CA THR A 3 24.59 34.63 26.00
C THR A 3 24.98 33.36 26.75
N ALA A 4 24.22 32.28 26.57
CA ALA A 4 24.66 30.92 26.93
C ALA A 4 24.32 29.94 25.80
N THR A 5 25.30 29.08 25.55
CA THR A 5 25.61 28.24 24.39
C THR A 5 24.67 27.02 24.22
N ALA A 6 24.49 26.59 22.97
CA ALA A 6 23.77 25.37 22.59
C ALA A 6 24.65 24.10 22.72
N LEU A 7 24.03 22.95 23.04
CA LEU A 7 24.63 21.62 22.87
C LEU A 7 23.58 20.60 22.40
N THR A 8 24.05 19.79 21.47
CA THR A 8 23.39 18.78 20.63
C THR A 8 22.82 17.60 21.44
N GLY A 9 21.59 17.17 21.12
CA GLY A 9 20.98 15.94 21.64
C GLY A 9 20.69 14.92 20.53
N ALA A 10 21.31 13.75 20.61
CA ALA A 10 21.08 12.59 19.75
C ALA A 10 20.44 11.45 20.55
N GLY A 11 19.54 10.70 19.89
CA GLY A 11 19.03 9.39 20.33
C GLY A 11 18.01 9.45 21.48
N GLY A 12 16.96 8.64 21.51
CA GLY A 12 16.67 7.44 20.76
C GLY A 12 15.91 6.48 21.66
N ALA A 13 14.84 5.93 21.11
CA ALA A 13 14.08 4.75 21.53
C ALA A 13 13.16 4.84 22.77
N VAL A 14 11.91 4.54 22.45
CA VAL A 14 10.70 4.47 23.28
C VAL A 14 10.62 3.13 24.01
N ALA A 15 10.10 3.19 25.23
CA ALA A 15 9.85 2.08 26.14
C ALA A 15 8.72 1.14 25.70
N LEU A 16 8.74 -0.09 26.21
CA LEU A 16 7.54 -0.93 26.40
C LEU A 16 7.46 -1.35 27.87
N ALA A 17 6.28 -1.15 28.46
CA ALA A 17 5.88 -1.44 29.84
C ALA A 17 6.04 -2.94 30.19
N GLY A 18 6.45 -3.33 31.41
CA GLY A 18 5.64 -3.44 32.63
C GLY A 18 5.13 -4.89 32.75
N THR A 19 5.44 -5.71 33.77
CA THR A 19 5.00 -5.64 35.19
C THR A 19 5.88 -6.56 36.08
N GLY A 20 6.13 -6.17 37.34
CA GLY A 20 6.90 -6.94 38.33
C GLY A 20 6.11 -8.03 39.09
N PRO A 21 6.46 -8.36 40.35
CA PRO A 21 7.45 -9.41 40.65
C PRO A 21 6.96 -10.40 41.73
N GLU A 22 7.47 -11.65 41.77
CA GLU A 22 7.49 -12.40 43.05
C GLU A 22 8.53 -13.54 43.11
N ARG A 23 9.04 -13.71 44.34
CA ARG A 23 10.19 -14.47 44.85
C ARG A 23 10.30 -15.94 44.43
N ALA A 24 11.53 -16.39 44.16
CA ALA A 24 12.08 -17.63 44.73
C ALA A 24 13.60 -17.73 44.51
N GLY A 25 14.32 -18.23 45.53
CA GLY A 25 15.53 -19.03 45.31
C GLY A 25 16.86 -18.27 45.24
N ARG A 26 17.49 -18.12 46.40
CA ARG A 26 18.95 -18.02 46.53
C ARG A 26 19.59 -19.27 45.91
N TRP A 27 20.46 -19.08 44.94
CA TRP A 27 21.58 -19.95 44.63
C TRP A 27 22.79 -19.04 44.36
N GLU A 28 23.84 -19.19 45.17
CA GLU A 28 25.15 -18.57 44.91
C GLU A 28 25.91 -19.51 43.97
N PRO A 29 26.35 -19.07 42.77
CA PRO A 29 27.31 -19.84 42.00
C PRO A 29 28.67 -19.79 42.67
N ALA A 30 29.21 -20.97 42.99
CA ALA A 30 30.63 -21.13 43.29
C ALA A 30 31.47 -20.59 42.11
N LEU A 31 32.33 -19.61 42.41
CA LEU A 31 33.38 -19.15 41.51
C LEU A 31 34.46 -20.23 41.41
N SER A 32 34.30 -21.17 40.47
CA SER A 32 35.42 -21.99 39.99
C SER A 32 35.83 -21.53 38.60
N GLY A 33 37.07 -21.03 38.47
CA GLY A 33 37.64 -20.49 37.26
C GLY A 33 37.83 -21.51 36.13
N GLY A 34 36.82 -21.69 35.30
CA GLY A 34 36.95 -22.25 33.95
C GLY A 34 36.91 -21.14 32.89
N PRO A 35 37.48 -21.35 31.68
CA PRO A 35 37.41 -20.35 30.61
C PRO A 35 35.96 -20.03 30.25
N LEU A 36 35.66 -18.74 30.05
CA LEU A 36 34.34 -18.28 29.62
C LEU A 36 33.92 -18.97 28.30
N PRO A 37 32.63 -19.32 28.11
CA PRO A 37 32.19 -19.95 26.88
C PRO A 37 32.41 -18.99 25.71
N GLU A 38 33.06 -19.49 24.66
CA GLU A 38 33.28 -18.74 23.42
C GLU A 38 31.93 -18.43 22.76
N VAL A 39 31.56 -17.16 22.75
CA VAL A 39 30.30 -16.70 22.14
C VAL A 39 30.43 -16.79 20.62
N TYR A 40 29.81 -17.79 20.01
CA TYR A 40 29.80 -17.95 18.56
C TYR A 40 28.82 -16.94 17.92
N GLN A 41 29.33 -15.77 17.54
CA GLN A 41 28.59 -14.75 16.79
C GLN A 41 28.49 -15.18 15.31
N ALA A 42 27.52 -16.04 14.99
CA ALA A 42 27.22 -16.38 13.60
C ALA A 42 26.61 -15.14 12.91
N THR A 43 27.41 -14.46 12.07
CA THR A 43 26.89 -13.39 11.21
C THR A 43 26.16 -14.03 10.03
N TRP A 44 24.84 -13.83 9.96
CA TRP A 44 24.06 -14.24 8.80
C TRP A 44 24.29 -13.23 7.67
N THR A 45 25.13 -13.58 6.70
CA THR A 45 25.28 -12.81 5.46
C THR A 45 24.23 -13.31 4.46
N PRO A 46 23.20 -12.54 4.10
CA PRO A 46 22.23 -12.98 3.10
C PRO A 46 22.88 -12.90 1.72
N ALA A 47 23.53 -13.97 1.27
CA ALA A 47 24.05 -14.12 -0.09
C ALA A 47 22.92 -14.40 -1.13
N ALA A 48 21.67 -14.04 -0.81
CA ALA A 48 20.54 -14.27 -1.69
C ALA A 48 20.59 -13.30 -2.87
N LYS A 49 20.92 -13.81 -4.06
CA LYS A 49 20.79 -13.06 -5.32
C LYS A 49 19.35 -12.55 -5.44
N ARG A 50 19.17 -11.24 -5.63
CA ARG A 50 17.88 -10.64 -5.96
C ARG A 50 17.32 -11.34 -7.20
N ARG A 51 16.33 -12.22 -7.03
CA ARG A 51 15.57 -12.74 -8.17
C ARG A 51 14.95 -11.55 -8.89
N LYS A 52 15.13 -11.45 -10.21
CA LYS A 52 14.30 -10.60 -11.06
C LYS A 52 12.88 -11.16 -10.95
N VAL A 53 12.11 -10.62 -10.01
CA VAL A 53 10.69 -10.93 -9.90
C VAL A 53 10.07 -10.41 -11.18
N LYS A 54 9.67 -11.31 -12.09
CA LYS A 54 8.74 -10.99 -13.18
C LYS A 54 7.62 -10.19 -12.52
N VAL A 55 7.45 -8.92 -12.90
CA VAL A 55 6.55 -7.96 -12.25
C VAL A 55 5.34 -8.71 -11.72
N ARG A 56 5.20 -8.78 -10.39
CA ARG A 56 4.07 -9.44 -9.73
C ARG A 56 2.83 -8.98 -10.49
N ASN A 57 1.96 -9.90 -10.90
CA ASN A 57 0.81 -9.59 -11.75
C ASN A 57 0.04 -8.37 -11.22
N ASP A 58 0.40 -7.16 -11.69
CA ASP A 58 -0.05 -5.90 -11.11
C ASP A 58 -1.53 -5.73 -11.38
N LYS A 59 -2.00 -6.22 -12.52
CA LYS A 59 -3.42 -6.37 -12.83
C LYS A 59 -4.16 -7.16 -11.75
N THR A 60 -3.67 -8.35 -11.36
CA THR A 60 -4.31 -9.12 -10.28
C THR A 60 -4.28 -8.40 -8.94
N ARG A 61 -3.16 -7.73 -8.60
CA ARG A 61 -3.06 -6.93 -7.36
C ARG A 61 -4.05 -5.76 -7.35
N ASN A 62 -4.15 -5.04 -8.46
CA ASN A 62 -5.04 -3.89 -8.62
C ASN A 62 -6.51 -4.34 -8.57
N LYS A 63 -6.84 -5.48 -9.19
CA LYS A 63 -8.16 -6.11 -9.07
C LYS A 63 -8.50 -6.45 -7.61
N ALA A 64 -7.56 -7.00 -6.85
CA ALA A 64 -7.77 -7.32 -5.44
C ALA A 64 -8.01 -6.05 -4.58
N ILE A 65 -7.27 -4.97 -4.84
CA ILE A 65 -7.49 -3.66 -4.19
C ILE A 65 -8.87 -3.13 -4.53
N ALA A 66 -9.28 -3.17 -5.80
CA ALA A 66 -10.61 -2.72 -6.19
C ALA A 66 -11.72 -3.58 -5.56
N LEU A 67 -11.53 -4.89 -5.47
CA LEU A 67 -12.50 -5.78 -4.84
C LEU A 67 -12.69 -5.43 -3.36
N SER A 68 -11.62 -5.15 -2.61
CA SER A 68 -11.75 -4.75 -1.21
C SER A 68 -12.55 -3.45 -1.05
N PHE A 69 -12.34 -2.47 -1.95
CA PHE A 69 -13.10 -1.23 -1.96
C PHE A 69 -14.55 -1.37 -2.43
N VAL A 70 -14.85 -2.32 -3.33
CA VAL A 70 -16.20 -2.66 -3.74
C VAL A 70 -16.96 -3.26 -2.56
N VAL A 71 -16.35 -4.19 -1.83
CA VAL A 71 -16.94 -4.80 -0.62
C VAL A 71 -17.16 -3.74 0.47
N GLN A 72 -16.19 -2.86 0.72
CA GLN A 72 -16.34 -1.75 1.68
C GLN A 72 -17.51 -0.80 1.34
N ARG A 73 -17.88 -0.70 0.06
CA ARG A 73 -19.02 0.11 -0.42
C ARG A 73 -20.35 -0.65 -0.40
N ALA A 74 -20.39 -1.86 0.17
CA ALA A 74 -21.54 -2.77 0.13
C ALA A 74 -22.01 -3.10 -1.30
N TRP A 75 -21.12 -3.01 -2.28
CA TRP A 75 -21.40 -3.41 -3.65
C TRP A 75 -21.14 -4.89 -3.83
N THR A 76 -22.00 -5.56 -4.60
CA THR A 76 -21.95 -7.01 -4.79
C THR A 76 -20.87 -7.41 -5.80
N MET A 77 -20.57 -8.71 -5.87
CA MET A 77 -19.66 -9.25 -6.87
C MET A 77 -20.11 -8.97 -8.32
N ARG A 78 -21.42 -8.77 -8.55
CA ARG A 78 -21.94 -8.34 -9.86
C ARG A 78 -21.38 -6.97 -10.25
N GLN A 79 -21.33 -6.03 -9.31
CA GLN A 79 -20.75 -4.70 -9.52
C GLN A 79 -19.26 -4.80 -9.85
N PHE A 80 -18.52 -5.67 -9.15
CA PHE A 80 -17.11 -5.90 -9.47
C PHE A 80 -16.91 -6.43 -10.88
N ARG A 81 -17.75 -7.35 -11.38
CA ARG A 81 -17.64 -7.87 -12.76
C ARG A 81 -17.87 -6.78 -13.82
N CYS A 82 -18.81 -5.86 -13.57
CA CYS A 82 -19.02 -4.69 -14.41
C CYS A 82 -17.79 -3.76 -14.39
N LEU A 83 -17.26 -3.47 -13.20
CA LEU A 83 -16.03 -2.69 -13.01
C LEU A 83 -14.84 -3.32 -13.76
N ASP A 84 -14.69 -4.64 -13.65
CA ASP A 84 -13.60 -5.38 -14.30
C ASP A 84 -13.67 -5.27 -15.81
N SER A 85 -14.88 -5.40 -16.37
CA SER A 85 -15.08 -5.22 -17.82
C SER A 85 -14.73 -3.80 -18.25
N LEU A 86 -15.18 -2.81 -17.48
CA LEU A 86 -14.93 -1.40 -17.73
C LEU A 86 -13.43 -1.06 -17.69
N TRP A 87 -12.78 -1.23 -16.55
CA TRP A 87 -11.36 -0.86 -16.37
C TRP A 87 -10.38 -1.76 -17.11
N THR A 88 -10.79 -2.97 -17.50
CA THR A 88 -9.99 -3.77 -18.45
C THR A 88 -9.93 -3.09 -19.82
N ARG A 89 -11.02 -2.47 -20.29
CA ARG A 89 -11.02 -1.73 -21.56
C ARG A 89 -10.27 -0.41 -21.47
N GLU A 90 -10.38 0.28 -20.35
CA GLU A 90 -9.72 1.57 -20.15
C GLU A 90 -8.18 1.47 -20.15
N SER A 91 -7.64 0.54 -19.36
CA SER A 91 -6.20 0.51 -19.09
C SER A 91 -5.64 -0.89 -18.96
N ASN A 92 -6.47 -1.92 -19.13
CA ASN A 92 -6.14 -3.28 -18.76
C ASN A 92 -5.63 -3.39 -17.31
N TRP A 93 -6.19 -2.56 -16.41
CA TRP A 93 -5.77 -2.43 -15.00
C TRP A 93 -4.34 -1.92 -14.77
N ASN A 94 -3.73 -1.26 -15.75
CA ASN A 94 -2.41 -0.66 -15.61
C ASN A 94 -2.50 0.76 -15.01
N HIS A 95 -2.04 0.91 -13.77
CA HIS A 95 -1.97 2.20 -13.05
C HIS A 95 -0.99 3.22 -13.65
N ARG A 96 -0.18 2.81 -14.63
CA ARG A 96 0.72 3.68 -15.38
C ARG A 96 0.28 3.86 -16.84
N ALA A 97 -0.91 3.38 -17.21
CA ALA A 97 -1.42 3.56 -18.56
C ALA A 97 -1.58 5.05 -18.86
N VAL A 98 -1.09 5.48 -20.02
CA VAL A 98 -1.27 6.82 -20.56
C VAL A 98 -1.83 6.68 -21.94
N ASN A 99 -2.88 7.45 -22.24
CA ASN A 99 -3.32 7.65 -23.61
C ASN A 99 -2.57 8.85 -24.19
N ASP A 100 -1.67 8.61 -25.15
CA ASP A 100 -0.81 9.66 -25.71
C ASP A 100 -1.59 10.77 -26.44
N SER A 101 -2.77 10.46 -26.97
CA SER A 101 -3.59 11.43 -27.70
C SER A 101 -4.37 12.37 -26.78
N SER A 102 -4.90 11.85 -25.65
CA SER A 102 -5.78 12.60 -24.75
C SER A 102 -5.13 13.02 -23.43
N GLY A 103 -4.02 12.38 -23.05
CA GLY A 103 -3.40 12.54 -21.73
C GLY A 103 -4.15 11.86 -20.58
N ALA A 104 -5.14 11.02 -20.88
CA ALA A 104 -5.85 10.23 -19.86
C ALA A 104 -4.87 9.28 -19.14
N TYR A 105 -5.02 9.14 -17.82
CA TYR A 105 -4.03 8.45 -17.00
C TYR A 105 -4.61 7.41 -16.04
N GLY A 106 -3.84 6.34 -15.84
CA GLY A 106 -4.02 5.37 -14.77
C GLY A 106 -5.13 4.37 -15.03
N ILE A 107 -5.50 3.63 -13.99
CA ILE A 107 -6.52 2.58 -14.05
C ILE A 107 -7.86 3.11 -14.61
N PRO A 108 -8.41 4.22 -14.09
CA PRO A 108 -9.71 4.72 -14.54
C PRO A 108 -9.65 5.57 -15.80
N GLN A 109 -8.45 5.82 -16.38
CA GLN A 109 -8.21 6.76 -17.48
C GLN A 109 -8.78 8.17 -17.20
N ALA A 110 -8.38 8.74 -16.06
CA ALA A 110 -8.89 10.03 -15.61
C ALA A 110 -8.47 11.20 -16.51
N LEU A 111 -9.42 12.09 -16.84
CA LEU A 111 -9.18 13.31 -17.61
C LEU A 111 -9.79 14.58 -16.96
N PRO A 112 -9.00 15.62 -16.69
CA PRO A 112 -7.54 15.60 -16.57
C PRO A 112 -7.08 14.70 -15.41
N ALA A 113 -5.94 14.03 -15.59
CA ALA A 113 -5.35 13.13 -14.61
C ALA A 113 -5.16 13.76 -13.21
N GLY A 114 -4.88 15.06 -13.17
CA GLY A 114 -4.69 15.84 -11.94
C GLY A 114 -5.89 15.83 -10.97
N LYS A 115 -7.10 15.50 -11.43
CA LYS A 115 -8.28 15.35 -10.55
C LYS A 115 -8.08 14.28 -9.47
N MET A 116 -7.24 13.27 -9.73
CA MET A 116 -6.93 12.23 -8.76
C MET A 116 -6.14 12.76 -7.55
N ALA A 117 -5.55 13.95 -7.62
CA ALA A 117 -4.87 14.59 -6.48
C ALA A 117 -5.80 14.79 -5.27
N GLY A 118 -7.11 14.95 -5.50
CA GLY A 118 -8.09 15.05 -4.41
C GLY A 118 -8.25 13.76 -3.60
N ALA A 119 -7.83 12.60 -4.14
CA ALA A 119 -7.81 11.33 -3.41
C ALA A 119 -6.47 11.03 -2.73
N GLY A 120 -5.40 11.75 -3.10
CA GLY A 120 -4.05 11.57 -2.57
C GLY A 120 -2.99 12.18 -3.48
N TYR A 121 -1.92 12.72 -2.89
CA TYR A 121 -0.82 13.36 -3.63
C TYR A 121 0.02 12.37 -4.46
N ASP A 122 -0.03 11.09 -4.11
CA ASP A 122 0.72 9.99 -4.72
C ASP A 122 -0.02 9.32 -5.90
N TRP A 123 -1.10 9.93 -6.40
CA TRP A 123 -1.98 9.38 -7.42
C TRP A 123 -1.28 8.92 -8.70
N ARG A 124 -0.13 9.52 -9.04
CA ARG A 124 0.64 9.14 -10.23
C ARG A 124 1.21 7.72 -10.13
N SER A 125 1.58 7.25 -8.94
CA SER A 125 2.25 5.96 -8.78
C SER A 125 1.48 4.97 -7.90
N ASN A 126 0.46 5.43 -7.18
CA ASN A 126 -0.29 4.60 -6.26
C ASN A 126 -1.62 4.10 -6.86
N PRO A 127 -1.74 2.79 -7.18
CA PRO A 127 -3.01 2.22 -7.68
C PRO A 127 -4.15 2.32 -6.66
N VAL A 128 -3.88 2.32 -5.36
CA VAL A 128 -4.91 2.47 -4.31
C VAL A 128 -5.60 3.82 -4.45
N THR A 129 -4.82 4.89 -4.61
CA THR A 129 -5.32 6.25 -4.79
C THR A 129 -6.15 6.37 -6.07
N GLN A 130 -5.66 5.82 -7.19
CA GLN A 130 -6.39 5.82 -8.47
C GLN A 130 -7.72 5.05 -8.39
N ILE A 131 -7.71 3.86 -7.78
CA ILE A 131 -8.90 3.02 -7.62
C ILE A 131 -9.92 3.71 -6.72
N ARG A 132 -9.49 4.28 -5.59
CA ARG A 132 -10.37 5.01 -4.68
C ARG A 132 -11.07 6.16 -5.41
N TRP A 133 -10.28 7.00 -6.09
CA TRP A 133 -10.82 8.11 -6.88
C TRP A 133 -11.78 7.63 -7.96
N GLY A 134 -11.42 6.61 -8.73
CA GLY A 134 -12.24 6.08 -9.82
C GLY A 134 -13.58 5.51 -9.34
N LEU A 135 -13.60 4.82 -8.19
CA LEU A 135 -14.85 4.31 -7.61
C LEU A 135 -15.75 5.44 -7.09
N ASP A 136 -15.16 6.50 -6.53
CA ASP A 136 -15.92 7.67 -6.06
C ASP A 136 -16.52 8.44 -7.25
N TYR A 137 -15.74 8.61 -8.33
CA TYR A 137 -16.24 9.16 -9.59
C TYR A 137 -17.41 8.33 -10.15
N ILE A 138 -17.25 7.01 -10.23
CA ILE A 138 -18.31 6.09 -10.70
C ILE A 138 -19.57 6.24 -9.84
N LYS A 139 -19.43 6.29 -8.52
CA LYS A 139 -20.55 6.44 -7.60
C LYS A 139 -21.31 7.75 -7.85
N VAL A 140 -20.60 8.86 -7.98
CA VAL A 140 -21.20 10.19 -8.16
C VAL A 140 -21.87 10.34 -9.53
N ARG A 141 -21.26 9.81 -10.60
CA ARG A 141 -21.73 10.02 -11.97
C ARG A 141 -22.72 8.98 -12.46
N TYR A 142 -22.55 7.73 -12.05
CA TYR A 142 -23.31 6.59 -12.56
C TYR A 142 -24.05 5.81 -11.48
N GLY A 143 -23.90 6.19 -10.22
CA GLY A 143 -24.46 5.50 -9.06
C GLY A 143 -23.75 4.19 -8.71
N SER A 144 -23.38 3.38 -9.70
CA SER A 144 -22.73 2.08 -9.51
C SER A 144 -21.84 1.65 -10.69
N PRO A 145 -20.90 0.71 -10.49
CA PRO A 145 -20.08 0.16 -11.57
C PRO A 145 -20.87 -0.42 -12.75
N CYS A 146 -21.99 -1.09 -12.51
CA CYS A 146 -22.85 -1.60 -13.58
C CYS A 146 -23.63 -0.48 -14.28
N GLY A 147 -23.94 0.62 -13.58
CA GLY A 147 -24.46 1.84 -14.22
C GLY A 147 -23.45 2.43 -15.19
N ALA A 148 -22.20 2.55 -14.76
CA ALA A 148 -21.10 3.05 -15.60
C ALA A 148 -20.85 2.12 -16.80
N TRP A 149 -20.83 0.80 -16.58
CA TRP A 149 -20.66 -0.17 -17.65
C TRP A 149 -21.82 -0.16 -18.66
N GLY A 150 -23.07 -0.01 -18.18
CA GLY A 150 -24.24 0.15 -19.05
C GLY A 150 -24.13 1.40 -19.91
N HIS A 151 -23.71 2.52 -19.31
CA HIS A 151 -23.47 3.77 -20.02
C HIS A 151 -22.37 3.63 -21.08
N PHE A 152 -21.24 3.00 -20.72
CA PHE A 152 -20.14 2.71 -21.64
C PHE A 152 -20.61 1.89 -22.85
N ARG A 153 -21.43 0.86 -22.64
CA ARG A 153 -21.96 0.04 -23.74
C ARG A 153 -22.88 0.80 -24.69
N ALA A 154 -23.55 1.86 -24.21
CA ALA A 154 -24.44 2.68 -25.03
C ALA A 154 -23.69 3.81 -25.77
N HIS A 155 -22.69 4.42 -25.15
CA HIS A 155 -22.07 5.64 -25.68
C HIS A 155 -20.57 5.51 -26.01
N ASN A 156 -19.93 4.38 -25.68
CA ASN A 156 -18.49 4.15 -25.78
C ASN A 156 -17.62 5.08 -24.91
N TRP A 157 -18.19 5.65 -23.84
CA TRP A 157 -17.47 6.43 -22.82
C TRP A 157 -18.13 6.30 -21.43
N TYR A 158 -17.38 6.60 -20.37
CA TYR A 158 -17.84 6.76 -18.99
C TYR A 158 -17.00 7.85 -18.27
#